data_AF-A0A0K8J746-F1
#
_entry.id   AF-A0A0K8J746-F1
#
_cell.length_a   1.000
_cell.length_b   1.000
_cell.length_c   1.000
_cell.angle_alpha   90.00
_cell.angle_beta   90.00
_cell.angle_gamma   90.00
#
_symmetry.space_group_name_H-M   'P 1'
#
loop_
_entity.id
_entity.type
_entity.pdbx_description
1 polymer ?
#
loop_
_entity_poly.entity_id
_entity_poly.type
_entity_poly.pdbx_seq_one_letter_code
_entity_poly.pdbx_strand_id
1 'polypeptide(L)'
;MKLLFCNIAWLDYYKGIYEGVDMPVGGGDYFKQTGDALEKYNFEAVEIEGGTEPYCLGFVETQNLKVKNKQLHIEKIKGCEEYNSKDSVEDVLVIYCAKHPAHNFITVVGWYKYATVYRYYQQMEFPSHIPDDDNLYIQDYNAIALAKNCVLLPRRERSLYNKWSVPKKTSGAAFGFGQSNLWFAQEDNEYVKAYLDKLIKQIKEYDGDNWLYEYPDIN
;
A
#
# COMPACT_ATOMS: atom_id res chain seq x y z
N MET A 1 -2.77 12.72 13.95
CA MET A 1 -2.14 12.18 12.73
C MET A 1 -3.09 11.17 12.11
N LYS A 2 -3.31 11.26 10.80
CA LYS A 2 -4.20 10.39 10.06
C LYS A 2 -3.44 9.15 9.59
N LEU A 3 -4.00 7.97 9.79
CA LEU A 3 -3.35 6.69 9.53
C LEU A 3 -4.27 5.78 8.73
N LEU A 4 -3.67 5.04 7.81
CA LEU A 4 -4.35 3.98 7.08
C LEU A 4 -3.40 2.81 6.85
N PHE A 5 -3.80 1.60 7.26
CA PHE A 5 -3.07 0.38 6.95
C PHE A 5 -3.73 -0.35 5.79
N CYS A 6 -2.93 -0.73 4.80
CA CYS A 6 -3.36 -1.36 3.56
C CYS A 6 -2.67 -2.71 3.41
N ASN A 7 -3.42 -3.81 3.50
CA ASN A 7 -2.92 -5.15 3.26
C ASN A 7 -3.04 -5.48 1.75
N ILE A 8 -1.89 -5.77 1.14
CA ILE A 8 -1.74 -6.04 -0.30
C ILE A 8 -1.01 -7.37 -0.52
N ALA A 9 -0.96 -7.85 -1.76
CA ALA A 9 -0.06 -8.94 -2.12
C ALA A 9 1.41 -8.54 -1.93
N TRP A 10 2.24 -9.52 -1.60
CA TRP A 10 3.68 -9.33 -1.52
C TRP A 10 4.30 -9.28 -2.92
N LEU A 11 5.04 -8.21 -3.20
CA LEU A 11 6.09 -8.16 -4.22
C LEU A 11 7.36 -7.59 -3.57
N ASP A 12 8.52 -7.88 -4.11
CA ASP A 12 9.77 -7.32 -3.61
C ASP A 12 9.96 -5.88 -4.06
N TYR A 13 9.67 -5.56 -5.32
CA TYR A 13 10.00 -4.27 -5.93
C TYR A 13 8.78 -3.40 -6.21
N TYR A 14 7.60 -4.02 -6.41
CA TYR A 14 6.36 -3.30 -6.76
C TYR A 14 6.58 -2.35 -7.96
N LYS A 15 7.21 -2.88 -9.01
CA LYS A 15 7.51 -2.21 -10.30
C LYS A 15 6.92 -2.96 -11.49
N GLY A 16 5.80 -3.65 -11.26
CA GLY A 16 5.25 -4.61 -12.21
C GLY A 16 5.52 -6.05 -11.80
N ILE A 17 5.15 -6.98 -12.69
CA ILE A 17 5.31 -8.42 -12.48
C ILE A 17 6.47 -8.88 -13.36
N TYR A 18 7.48 -9.46 -12.73
CA TYR A 18 8.65 -10.02 -13.42
C TYR A 18 8.60 -11.54 -13.24
N GLU A 19 8.26 -12.26 -14.31
CA GLU A 19 8.07 -13.70 -14.26
C GLU A 19 9.33 -14.41 -13.72
N GLY A 20 9.15 -15.27 -12.73
CA GLY A 20 10.25 -15.99 -12.08
C GLY A 20 11.14 -15.16 -11.14
N VAL A 21 10.99 -13.82 -11.11
CA VAL A 21 11.82 -12.92 -10.30
C VAL A 21 11.01 -12.22 -9.22
N ASP A 22 9.95 -11.50 -9.60
CA ASP A 22 9.07 -10.78 -8.67
C ASP A 22 7.60 -11.00 -9.05
N MET A 23 7.01 -12.02 -8.43
CA MET A 23 5.62 -12.42 -8.65
C MET A 23 4.79 -12.22 -7.37
N PRO A 24 3.52 -11.79 -7.49
CA PRO A 24 2.67 -11.53 -6.35
C PRO A 24 2.45 -12.79 -5.51
N VAL A 25 2.77 -12.71 -4.21
CA VAL A 25 2.50 -13.77 -3.23
C VAL A 25 1.45 -13.31 -2.23
N GLY A 26 0.38 -14.09 -2.06
CA GLY A 26 -0.62 -13.83 -1.01
C GLY A 26 -1.67 -12.77 -1.33
N GLY A 27 -1.98 -12.53 -2.60
CA GLY A 27 -3.15 -11.77 -3.04
C GLY A 27 -4.45 -12.58 -3.09
N GLY A 28 -5.59 -11.90 -3.28
CA GLY A 28 -6.89 -12.54 -3.46
C GLY A 28 -6.96 -13.44 -4.71
N ASP A 29 -8.12 -14.05 -4.96
CA ASP A 29 -8.31 -14.95 -6.12
C ASP A 29 -8.15 -14.26 -7.49
N TYR A 30 -7.97 -12.94 -7.53
CA TYR A 30 -7.84 -12.13 -8.75
C TYR A 30 -6.60 -12.50 -9.57
N PHE A 31 -5.38 -12.51 -8.98
CA PHE A 31 -4.16 -12.87 -9.72
C PHE A 31 -4.23 -14.26 -10.35
N LYS A 32 -4.85 -15.23 -9.65
CA LYS A 32 -5.06 -16.60 -10.18
C LYS A 32 -6.00 -16.63 -11.39
N GLN A 33 -6.86 -15.63 -11.54
CA GLN A 33 -7.84 -15.54 -12.63
C GLN A 33 -7.37 -14.64 -13.77
N THR A 34 -6.61 -13.58 -13.49
CA THR A 34 -6.26 -12.54 -14.46
C THR A 34 -4.78 -12.49 -14.82
N GLY A 35 -3.90 -13.12 -14.02
CA GLY A 35 -2.46 -12.96 -14.15
C GLY A 35 -1.95 -11.57 -13.78
N ASP A 36 -2.82 -10.71 -13.21
CA ASP A 36 -2.50 -9.33 -12.86
C ASP A 36 -2.74 -9.05 -11.37
N ALA A 37 -1.98 -8.11 -10.81
CA ALA A 37 -2.14 -7.56 -9.47
C ALA A 37 -2.16 -6.03 -9.56
N LEU A 38 -3.27 -5.41 -9.18
CA LEU A 38 -3.45 -3.95 -9.27
C LEU A 38 -2.45 -3.19 -8.40
N GLU A 39 -1.99 -3.81 -7.31
CA GLU A 39 -0.96 -3.26 -6.43
C GLU A 39 0.48 -3.37 -6.98
N LYS A 40 0.70 -4.00 -8.14
CA LYS A 40 2.05 -4.32 -8.65
C LYS A 40 2.93 -3.09 -8.89
N TYR A 41 2.35 -1.91 -9.01
CA TYR A 41 3.06 -0.63 -9.24
C TYR A 41 3.01 0.31 -8.02
N ASN A 42 2.59 -0.17 -6.85
CA ASN A 42 2.45 0.64 -5.63
C ASN A 42 3.74 1.34 -5.18
N PHE A 43 4.92 1.02 -5.70
CA PHE A 43 6.12 1.77 -5.37
C PHE A 43 6.90 2.18 -6.61
N GLU A 44 6.26 2.22 -7.78
CA GLU A 44 6.85 2.85 -8.95
C GLU A 44 6.74 4.38 -8.83
N ALA A 45 7.88 5.05 -9.05
CA ALA A 45 7.94 6.50 -9.10
C ALA A 45 7.69 6.93 -10.54
N VAL A 46 6.55 7.55 -10.79
CA VAL A 46 6.11 7.95 -12.13
C VAL A 46 6.02 9.46 -12.25
N GLU A 47 6.37 9.98 -13.42
CA GLU A 47 6.09 11.37 -13.77
C GLU A 47 4.62 11.51 -14.15
N ILE A 48 3.99 12.58 -13.68
CA ILE A 48 2.60 12.91 -14.01
C ILE A 48 2.62 14.20 -14.82
N GLU A 49 1.82 14.28 -15.88
CA GLU A 49 1.72 15.49 -16.70
C GLU A 49 1.38 16.72 -15.83
N GLY A 50 2.15 17.79 -16.00
CA GLY A 50 2.03 19.01 -15.19
C GLY A 50 2.63 18.92 -13.77
N GLY A 51 3.12 17.74 -13.37
CA GLY A 51 3.92 17.55 -12.16
C GLY A 51 5.34 18.09 -12.31
N THR A 52 5.94 18.51 -11.19
CA THR A 52 7.35 18.94 -11.13
C THR A 52 8.26 17.90 -10.48
N GLU A 53 7.68 16.88 -9.86
CA GLU A 53 8.36 15.81 -9.14
C GLU A 53 7.61 14.50 -9.40
N PRO A 54 8.29 13.34 -9.33
CA PRO A 54 7.64 12.05 -9.49
C PRO A 54 6.73 11.71 -8.29
N TYR A 55 5.72 10.89 -8.56
CA TYR A 55 4.72 10.43 -7.60
C TYR A 55 4.68 8.91 -7.51
N CYS A 56 4.19 8.38 -6.38
CA CYS A 56 3.77 6.99 -6.28
C CYS A 56 2.24 6.92 -6.23
N LEU A 57 1.70 5.95 -6.97
CA LEU A 57 0.26 5.71 -7.10
C LEU A 57 -0.08 4.38 -6.42
N GLY A 58 -0.62 4.50 -5.22
CA GLY A 58 -0.85 3.38 -4.35
C GLY A 58 -2.27 2.85 -4.47
N PHE A 59 -2.38 1.54 -4.63
CA PHE A 59 -3.64 0.81 -4.70
C PHE A 59 -3.79 -0.16 -3.53
N VAL A 60 -5.02 -0.26 -3.04
CA VAL A 60 -5.46 -1.36 -2.17
C VAL A 60 -6.90 -1.73 -2.49
N GLU A 61 -7.18 -3.02 -2.62
CA GLU A 61 -8.54 -3.46 -2.86
C GLU A 61 -9.38 -3.27 -1.58
N THR A 62 -10.42 -2.43 -1.68
CA THR A 62 -11.24 -2.02 -0.52
C THR A 62 -12.27 -3.08 -0.12
N GLN A 63 -12.83 -3.81 -1.10
CA GLN A 63 -13.84 -4.86 -0.93
C GLN A 63 -13.83 -5.84 -2.11
N ASN A 64 -14.50 -6.99 -1.94
CA ASN A 64 -14.65 -8.02 -2.96
C ASN A 64 -15.24 -7.45 -4.28
N LEU A 65 -14.73 -7.91 -5.43
CA LEU A 65 -15.10 -7.49 -6.79
C LEU A 65 -16.60 -7.52 -7.11
N LYS A 66 -17.39 -8.29 -6.35
CA LYS A 66 -18.85 -8.42 -6.55
C LYS A 66 -19.67 -7.26 -5.98
N VAL A 67 -19.07 -6.36 -5.19
CA VAL A 67 -19.79 -5.23 -4.60
C VAL A 67 -19.82 -4.05 -5.58
N LYS A 68 -21.03 -3.55 -5.89
CA LYS A 68 -21.20 -2.30 -6.64
C LYS A 68 -20.73 -1.11 -5.81
N ASN A 69 -20.06 -0.14 -6.43
CA ASN A 69 -19.54 1.09 -5.81
C ASN A 69 -18.50 0.81 -4.71
N LYS A 70 -17.36 0.23 -5.09
CA LYS A 70 -16.22 0.04 -4.18
C LYS A 70 -15.76 1.39 -3.62
N GLN A 71 -15.85 1.53 -2.30
CA GLN A 71 -15.44 2.75 -1.59
C GLN A 71 -14.43 2.43 -0.51
N LEU A 72 -13.41 3.29 -0.40
CA LEU A 72 -12.62 3.45 0.80
C LEU A 72 -13.38 4.40 1.72
N HIS A 73 -13.80 3.91 2.87
CA HIS A 73 -14.54 4.68 3.87
C HIS A 73 -13.62 5.67 4.58
N ILE A 74 -13.20 6.75 3.89
CA ILE A 74 -12.25 7.75 4.40
C ILE A 74 -12.71 8.40 5.71
N GLU A 75 -14.01 8.42 5.99
CA GLU A 75 -14.59 8.90 7.24
C GLU A 75 -14.16 8.08 8.47
N LYS A 76 -13.67 6.84 8.26
CA LYS A 76 -13.16 5.98 9.32
C LYS A 76 -11.70 6.27 9.68
N ILE A 77 -11.02 7.11 8.92
CA ILE A 77 -9.68 7.59 9.27
C ILE A 77 -9.84 8.51 10.48
N LYS A 78 -9.10 8.23 11.56
CA LYS A 78 -9.19 8.99 12.82
C LYS A 78 -9.01 10.50 12.58
N GLY A 79 -9.96 11.31 13.03
CA GLY A 79 -9.99 12.75 12.83
C GLY A 79 -10.66 13.21 11.52
N CYS A 80 -11.29 12.28 10.78
CA CYS A 80 -12.02 12.54 9.55
C CYS A 80 -13.51 12.14 9.66
N GLU A 81 -14.06 12.05 10.87
CA GLU A 81 -15.42 11.53 11.11
C GLU A 81 -16.52 12.32 10.37
N GLU A 82 -16.27 13.61 10.08
CA GLU A 82 -17.16 14.50 9.34
C GLU A 82 -17.04 14.39 7.80
N TYR A 83 -16.16 13.51 7.28
CA TYR A 83 -15.83 13.43 5.85
C TYR A 83 -16.79 12.56 5.02
N ASN A 84 -18.00 12.33 5.53
CA ASN A 84 -19.02 11.50 4.86
C ASN A 84 -19.38 12.01 3.45
N SER A 85 -19.28 13.32 3.21
CA SER A 85 -19.55 13.96 1.91
C SER A 85 -18.29 14.33 1.13
N LYS A 86 -17.10 13.98 1.63
CA LYS A 86 -15.83 14.26 0.97
C LYS A 86 -15.41 13.07 0.11
N ASP A 87 -14.65 13.37 -0.94
CA ASP A 87 -14.09 12.36 -1.85
C ASP A 87 -12.62 12.04 -1.58
N SER A 88 -11.95 12.83 -0.74
CA SER A 88 -10.55 12.60 -0.37
C SER A 88 -10.19 13.15 1.01
N VAL A 89 -9.06 12.68 1.53
CA VAL A 89 -8.39 13.16 2.74
C VAL A 89 -6.91 13.34 2.44
N GLU A 90 -6.38 14.53 2.73
CA GLU A 90 -4.95 14.83 2.63
C GLU A 90 -4.21 14.59 3.95
N ASP A 91 -2.87 14.58 3.89
CA ASP A 91 -1.97 14.41 5.04
C ASP A 91 -2.18 13.09 5.80
N VAL A 92 -2.30 12.00 5.04
CA VAL A 92 -2.43 10.64 5.58
C VAL A 92 -1.08 9.93 5.51
N LEU A 93 -0.68 9.28 6.60
CA LEU A 93 0.37 8.26 6.56
C LEU A 93 -0.26 6.93 6.18
N VAL A 94 -0.04 6.51 4.93
CA VAL A 94 -0.54 5.24 4.38
C VAL A 94 0.56 4.20 4.52
N ILE A 95 0.25 3.08 5.18
CA ILE A 95 1.20 2.02 5.52
C ILE A 95 0.79 0.77 4.77
N TYR A 96 1.58 0.41 3.76
CA TYR A 96 1.38 -0.83 3.00
C TYR A 96 1.98 -1.99 3.77
N CYS A 97 1.22 -3.07 3.83
CA CYS A 97 1.53 -4.28 4.57
C CYS A 97 1.29 -5.49 3.67
N ALA A 98 2.03 -6.57 3.88
CA ALA A 98 1.79 -7.83 3.18
C ALA A 98 2.14 -9.01 4.08
N LYS A 99 1.53 -10.16 3.81
CA LYS A 99 1.96 -11.42 4.43
C LYS A 99 3.34 -11.78 3.89
N HIS A 100 4.30 -11.98 4.79
CA HIS A 100 5.66 -12.35 4.38
C HIS A 100 5.65 -13.74 3.71
N PRO A 101 6.32 -13.92 2.54
CA PRO A 101 6.23 -15.17 1.79
C PRO A 101 6.91 -16.35 2.50
N ALA A 102 8.00 -16.09 3.23
CA ALA A 102 8.76 -17.11 3.95
C ALA A 102 8.45 -17.18 5.47
N HIS A 103 7.64 -16.25 6.01
CA HIS A 103 7.41 -16.14 7.45
C HIS A 103 5.93 -15.96 7.74
N ASN A 104 5.43 -16.55 8.82
CA ASN A 104 4.00 -16.56 9.12
C ASN A 104 3.52 -15.30 9.87
N PHE A 105 3.84 -14.11 9.36
CA PHE A 105 3.33 -12.84 9.90
C PHE A 105 3.08 -11.81 8.78
N ILE A 106 2.24 -10.81 9.07
CA ILE A 106 2.08 -9.64 8.22
C ILE A 106 3.14 -8.63 8.62
N THR A 107 3.82 -8.04 7.64
CA THR A 107 4.83 -7.01 7.87
C THR A 107 4.51 -5.76 7.08
N VAL A 108 4.99 -4.61 7.55
CA VAL A 108 5.08 -3.40 6.74
C VAL A 108 6.02 -3.67 5.56
N VAL A 109 5.57 -3.34 4.35
CA VAL A 109 6.39 -3.38 3.12
C VAL A 109 6.95 -2.00 2.80
N GLY A 110 6.22 -0.95 3.13
CA GLY A 110 6.58 0.43 2.84
C GLY A 110 5.45 1.37 3.23
N TRP A 111 5.65 2.67 3.01
CA TRP A 111 4.68 3.69 3.38
C TRP A 111 4.77 4.92 2.49
N TYR A 112 3.68 5.67 2.47
CA TYR A 112 3.60 7.01 1.90
C TYR A 112 3.36 8.02 3.02
N LYS A 113 4.22 9.02 3.16
CA LYS A 113 3.99 10.17 4.03
C LYS A 113 3.25 11.26 3.25
N TYR A 114 2.42 12.03 3.94
CA TYR A 114 1.67 13.17 3.39
C TYR A 114 0.80 12.81 2.18
N ALA A 115 0.26 11.58 2.16
CA ALA A 115 -0.52 11.11 1.02
C ALA A 115 -1.92 11.74 0.99
N THR A 116 -2.45 11.87 -0.22
CA THR A 116 -3.87 12.07 -0.46
C THR A 116 -4.53 10.72 -0.68
N VAL A 117 -5.56 10.40 0.10
CA VAL A 117 -6.34 9.16 0.01
C VAL A 117 -7.72 9.48 -0.54
N TYR A 118 -8.18 8.71 -1.52
CA TYR A 118 -9.46 8.90 -2.19
C TYR A 118 -10.51 7.88 -1.74
N ARG A 119 -11.76 8.32 -1.66
CA ARG A 119 -12.93 7.46 -1.41
C ARG A 119 -13.15 6.48 -2.56
N TYR A 120 -13.03 6.96 -3.79
CA TYR A 120 -13.23 6.19 -5.00
C TYR A 120 -11.89 5.95 -5.71
N TYR A 121 -11.79 4.85 -6.43
CA TYR A 121 -10.60 4.58 -7.25
C TYR A 121 -10.46 5.68 -8.28
N GLN A 122 -9.26 6.24 -8.35
CA GLN A 122 -8.82 7.14 -9.38
C GLN A 122 -8.10 6.31 -10.45
N GLN A 123 -8.02 6.84 -11.66
CA GLN A 123 -7.34 6.19 -12.77
C GLN A 123 -6.30 7.13 -13.36
N MET A 124 -5.19 6.56 -13.81
CA MET A 124 -4.18 7.27 -14.58
C MET A 124 -3.78 6.43 -15.78
N GLU A 125 -3.62 7.08 -16.92
CA GLU A 125 -3.21 6.45 -18.17
C GLU A 125 -1.70 6.59 -18.34
N PHE A 126 -1.05 5.47 -18.64
CA PHE A 126 0.36 5.40 -18.97
C PHE A 126 0.54 4.79 -20.36
N PRO A 127 1.58 5.18 -21.10
CA PRO A 127 1.98 4.44 -22.29
C PRO A 127 2.22 2.97 -21.95
N SER A 128 1.91 2.07 -22.86
CA SER A 128 2.28 0.66 -22.72
C SER A 128 3.79 0.52 -22.51
N HIS A 129 4.19 -0.40 -21.63
CA HIS A 129 5.59 -0.76 -21.44
C HIS A 129 6.13 -1.64 -22.58
N ILE A 130 5.27 -2.05 -23.52
CA ILE A 130 5.66 -2.82 -24.71
C ILE A 130 6.13 -1.82 -25.78
N PRO A 131 7.37 -1.95 -26.30
CA PRO A 131 7.83 -1.10 -27.40
C PRO A 131 6.90 -1.20 -28.62
N ASP A 132 6.62 -0.07 -29.24
CA ASP A 132 5.74 0.06 -30.42
C ASP A 132 4.26 -0.31 -30.18
N ASP A 133 3.83 -0.42 -28.92
CA ASP A 133 2.42 -0.59 -28.55
C ASP A 133 1.77 0.75 -28.22
N ASP A 134 0.87 1.21 -29.10
CA ASP A 134 0.11 2.46 -28.92
C ASP A 134 -1.00 2.33 -27.87
N ASN A 135 -1.17 1.17 -27.23
CA ASN A 135 -2.16 1.00 -26.17
C ASN A 135 -1.78 1.76 -24.88
N LEU A 136 -2.81 2.17 -24.15
CA LEU A 136 -2.66 2.80 -22.85
C LEU A 136 -2.87 1.77 -21.74
N TYR A 137 -1.94 1.74 -20.78
CA TYR A 137 -2.12 1.05 -19.52
C TYR A 137 -2.88 1.96 -18.56
N ILE A 138 -4.03 1.49 -18.05
CA ILE A 138 -4.81 2.22 -17.03
C ILE A 138 -4.43 1.67 -15.66
N GLN A 139 -3.83 2.52 -14.83
CA GLN A 139 -3.53 2.20 -13.43
C GLN A 139 -4.62 2.76 -12.51
N ASP A 140 -5.28 1.87 -11.77
CA ASP A 140 -6.16 2.25 -10.66
C ASP A 140 -5.33 2.59 -9.42
N TYR A 141 -5.72 3.64 -8.69
CA TYR A 141 -5.11 3.99 -7.41
C TYR A 141 -6.15 4.60 -6.44
N ASN A 142 -5.86 4.55 -5.15
CA ASN A 142 -6.68 5.22 -4.13
C ASN A 142 -5.85 5.93 -3.05
N ALA A 143 -4.53 5.95 -3.19
CA ALA A 143 -3.63 6.85 -2.50
C ALA A 143 -2.58 7.40 -3.49
N ILE A 144 -2.19 8.66 -3.32
CA ILE A 144 -1.11 9.29 -4.09
C ILE A 144 -0.20 10.09 -3.15
N ALA A 145 1.10 10.04 -3.38
CA ALA A 145 2.08 10.86 -2.67
C ALA A 145 3.28 11.16 -3.56
N LEU A 146 3.99 12.25 -3.27
CA LEU A 146 5.29 12.53 -3.89
C LEU A 146 6.25 11.38 -3.60
N ALA A 147 7.00 10.92 -4.60
CA ALA A 147 7.92 9.79 -4.49
C ALA A 147 8.96 10.00 -3.37
N LYS A 148 9.44 11.24 -3.18
CA LYS A 148 10.35 11.59 -2.07
C LYS A 148 9.79 11.36 -0.66
N ASN A 149 8.47 11.26 -0.54
CA ASN A 149 7.77 10.97 0.72
C ASN A 149 7.44 9.47 0.89
N CYS A 150 7.81 8.65 -0.09
CA CYS A 150 7.54 7.22 -0.13
C CYS A 150 8.78 6.42 0.21
N VAL A 151 8.59 5.33 0.95
CA VAL A 151 9.66 4.36 1.23
C VAL A 151 9.16 2.97 0.92
N LEU A 152 9.93 2.26 0.11
CA LEU A 152 9.83 0.81 -0.03
C LEU A 152 10.96 0.17 0.78
N LEU A 153 10.62 -0.59 1.82
CA LEU A 153 11.63 -1.26 2.64
C LEU A 153 12.32 -2.38 1.84
N PRO A 154 13.63 -2.62 2.02
CA PRO A 154 14.29 -3.81 1.49
C PRO A 154 13.66 -5.12 2.00
N ARG A 155 13.71 -6.20 1.22
CA ARG A 155 13.20 -7.53 1.66
C ARG A 155 13.75 -7.93 3.04
N ARG A 156 15.07 -7.76 3.26
CA ARG A 156 15.72 -8.11 4.54
C ARG A 156 15.16 -7.32 5.72
N GLU A 157 14.85 -6.05 5.49
CA GLU A 157 14.28 -5.15 6.48
C GLU A 157 12.87 -5.62 6.84
N ARG A 158 12.04 -5.94 5.84
CA ARG A 158 10.68 -6.50 6.02
C ARG A 158 10.66 -7.84 6.76
N SER A 159 11.76 -8.60 6.79
CA SER A 159 11.86 -9.85 7.56
C SER A 159 12.01 -9.64 9.07
N LEU A 160 12.29 -8.41 9.53
CA LEU A 160 12.51 -8.10 10.95
C LEU A 160 11.17 -8.01 11.73
N TYR A 161 10.70 -9.15 12.23
CA TYR A 161 9.45 -9.27 13.00
C TYR A 161 9.29 -8.21 14.11
N ASN A 162 10.33 -8.01 14.93
CA ASN A 162 10.28 -7.08 16.07
C ASN A 162 10.16 -5.61 15.66
N LYS A 163 10.49 -5.30 14.40
CA LYS A 163 10.50 -3.94 13.86
C LYS A 163 9.24 -3.64 13.06
N TRP A 164 8.83 -4.55 12.18
CA TRP A 164 7.82 -4.25 11.16
C TRP A 164 6.58 -5.15 11.19
N SER A 165 6.46 -6.07 12.15
CA SER A 165 5.26 -6.91 12.24
C SER A 165 3.99 -6.09 12.50
N VAL A 166 2.92 -6.46 11.81
CA VAL A 166 1.61 -5.84 11.92
C VAL A 166 0.61 -6.86 12.50
N PRO A 167 -0.09 -6.53 13.59
CA PRO A 167 -1.06 -7.43 14.22
C PRO A 167 -2.23 -7.78 13.29
N LYS A 168 -2.75 -9.00 13.46
CA LYS A 168 -3.93 -9.50 12.75
C LYS A 168 -4.88 -10.18 13.73
N LYS A 169 -6.10 -9.65 13.86
CA LYS A 169 -7.13 -10.19 14.77
C LYS A 169 -7.47 -11.65 14.45
N THR A 170 -7.54 -11.98 13.16
CA THR A 170 -7.85 -13.36 12.72
C THR A 170 -6.75 -14.37 13.07
N SER A 171 -5.60 -13.92 13.54
CA SER A 171 -4.49 -14.75 14.00
C SER A 171 -4.31 -14.70 15.53
N GLY A 172 -5.35 -14.24 16.26
CA GLY A 172 -5.39 -14.25 17.72
C GLY A 172 -4.91 -12.97 18.40
N ALA A 173 -4.53 -11.93 17.64
CA ALA A 173 -4.18 -10.63 18.23
C ALA A 173 -5.43 -9.86 18.71
N ALA A 174 -5.29 -9.06 19.76
CA ALA A 174 -6.39 -8.23 20.28
C ALA A 174 -6.79 -7.09 19.33
N PHE A 175 -5.88 -6.66 18.45
CA PHE A 175 -6.07 -5.57 17.50
C PHE A 175 -5.37 -5.86 16.16
N GLY A 176 -5.52 -4.96 15.19
CA GLY A 176 -4.92 -5.09 13.86
C GLY A 176 -5.92 -5.47 12.78
N PHE A 177 -5.38 -5.95 11.65
CA PHE A 177 -6.19 -6.34 10.49
C PHE A 177 -7.28 -7.36 10.84
N GLY A 178 -8.48 -7.11 10.34
CA GLY A 178 -9.61 -8.04 10.39
C GLY A 178 -9.67 -8.90 9.11
N GLN A 179 -10.88 -9.08 8.58
CA GLN A 179 -11.12 -9.74 7.29
C GLN A 179 -10.95 -8.79 6.10
N SER A 180 -10.96 -7.47 6.32
CA SER A 180 -10.74 -6.46 5.29
C SER A 180 -9.24 -6.24 5.05
N ASN A 181 -8.88 -5.84 3.83
CA ASN A 181 -7.56 -5.35 3.50
C ASN A 181 -7.24 -3.99 4.13
N LEU A 182 -8.22 -3.31 4.72
CA LEU A 182 -8.03 -2.02 5.35
C LEU A 182 -8.08 -2.16 6.87
N TRP A 183 -7.18 -1.45 7.56
CA TRP A 183 -7.29 -1.22 9.00
C TRP A 183 -7.06 0.26 9.32
N PHE A 184 -8.07 0.87 9.93
CA PHE A 184 -8.09 2.29 10.26
C PHE A 184 -7.49 2.63 11.63
N ALA A 185 -7.16 1.60 12.44
CA ALA A 185 -6.57 1.73 13.76
C ALA A 185 -7.29 2.73 14.69
N GLN A 186 -8.62 2.78 14.61
CA GLN A 186 -9.48 3.70 15.36
C GLN A 186 -9.81 3.19 16.77
N GLU A 187 -9.40 1.97 17.13
CA GLU A 187 -9.70 1.39 18.43
C GLU A 187 -9.08 2.19 19.57
N ASP A 188 -9.92 2.66 20.50
CA ASP A 188 -9.45 3.34 21.71
C ASP A 188 -8.97 2.32 22.75
N ASN A 189 -7.73 1.88 22.57
CA ASN A 189 -7.08 0.84 23.38
C ASN A 189 -5.61 1.20 23.62
N GLU A 190 -5.14 1.10 24.86
CA GLU A 190 -3.75 1.42 25.24
C GLU A 190 -2.71 0.57 24.49
N TYR A 191 -2.99 -0.70 24.22
CA TYR A 191 -2.11 -1.57 23.42
C TYR A 191 -2.02 -1.10 21.97
N VAL A 192 -3.13 -0.61 21.40
CA VAL A 192 -3.14 -0.02 20.04
C VAL A 192 -2.33 1.27 20.05
N LYS A 193 -2.54 2.16 21.02
CA LYS A 193 -1.77 3.41 21.16
C LYS A 193 -0.27 3.12 21.25
N ALA A 194 0.15 2.24 22.16
CA ALA A 194 1.56 1.89 22.33
C ALA A 194 2.19 1.28 21.07
N TYR A 195 1.46 0.40 20.36
CA TYR A 195 1.91 -0.15 19.09
C TYR A 195 2.08 0.93 18.02
N LEU A 196 1.07 1.80 17.85
CA LEU A 196 1.11 2.88 16.88
C LEU A 196 2.26 3.83 17.20
N ASP A 197 2.40 4.28 18.44
CA ASP A 197 3.48 5.19 18.84
C ASP A 197 4.86 4.62 18.52
N LYS A 198 5.08 3.32 18.80
CA LYS A 198 6.32 2.61 18.43
C LYS A 198 6.52 2.60 16.91
N LEU A 199 5.52 2.17 16.14
CA LEU A 199 5.63 2.05 14.67
C LEU A 199 5.85 3.40 14.01
N ILE A 200 5.11 4.42 14.43
CA ILE A 200 5.21 5.78 13.89
C ILE A 200 6.59 6.35 14.17
N LYS A 201 7.14 6.12 15.37
CA LYS A 201 8.51 6.50 15.70
C LYS A 201 9.49 5.80 14.76
N GLN A 202 9.37 4.49 14.56
CA GLN A 202 10.22 3.73 13.62
C GLN A 202 10.15 4.27 12.19
N ILE A 203 8.96 4.61 11.68
CA ILE A 203 8.76 5.19 10.33
C ILE A 203 9.37 6.59 10.22
N LYS A 204 9.29 7.40 11.28
CA LYS A 204 9.84 8.76 11.29
C LYS A 204 11.36 8.76 11.35
N GLU A 205 11.93 7.85 12.14
CA GLU A 205 13.36 7.71 12.37
C GLU A 205 14.05 6.79 11.35
N TYR A 206 13.31 6.19 10.41
CA TYR A 206 13.89 5.32 9.39
C TYR A 206 14.83 6.11 8.47
N ASP A 207 16.10 5.71 8.48
CA ASP A 207 17.22 6.25 7.71
C ASP A 207 17.94 5.17 6.88
N GLY A 208 17.39 3.96 6.83
CA GLY A 208 17.92 2.85 6.04
C GLY A 208 17.59 2.96 4.55
N ASP A 209 17.97 1.93 3.81
CA ASP A 209 17.80 1.89 2.35
C ASP A 209 16.34 2.05 1.93
N ASN A 210 16.13 2.71 0.79
CA ASN A 210 14.83 2.86 0.18
C ASN A 210 14.87 2.23 -1.22
N TRP A 211 14.16 1.12 -1.41
CA TRP A 211 14.08 0.39 -2.69
C TRP A 211 13.15 1.05 -3.71
N LEU A 212 12.79 2.33 -3.52
CA LEU A 212 11.91 3.03 -4.44
C LEU A 212 12.48 3.08 -5.86
N TYR A 213 13.81 3.16 -6.00
CA TYR A 213 14.52 3.20 -7.27
C TYR A 213 15.33 1.92 -7.56
N GLU A 214 15.14 0.88 -6.76
CA GLU A 214 15.71 -0.44 -7.02
C GLU A 214 14.73 -1.25 -7.87
N TYR A 215 15.27 -2.01 -8.82
CA TYR A 215 14.51 -2.84 -9.76
C TYR A 215 15.02 -4.29 -9.71
N PRO A 216 14.19 -5.28 -10.09
CA PRO A 216 14.66 -6.66 -10.16
C PRO A 216 15.77 -6.82 -11.19
N ASP A 217 16.78 -7.64 -10.86
CA ASP A 217 17.81 -8.06 -11.81
C ASP A 217 17.21 -9.06 -12.82
N ILE A 218 17.10 -8.64 -14.07
CA ILE A 218 16.65 -9.47 -15.19
C ILE A 218 17.91 -9.96 -15.92
N ASN A 219 18.37 -11.17 -15.61
CA ASN A 219 19.45 -11.82 -16.35
C ASN A 219 18.93 -12.52 -17.60
#